data_AF-A0A399IDL6-F1
#
_entry.id   AF-A0A399IDL6-F1
#
_cell.length_a   1.000
_cell.length_b   1.000
_cell.length_c   1.000
_cell.angle_alpha   90.00
_cell.angle_beta   90.00
_cell.angle_gamma   90.00
#
_symmetry.space_group_name_H-M   'P 1'
#
loop_
_entity.id
_entity.type
_entity.pdbx_description
1 polymer ?
#
loop_
_entity_poly.entity_id
_entity_poly.type
_entity_poly.pdbx_seq_one_letter_code
_entity_poly.pdbx_strand_id
1 'polypeptide(L)'
;MKHKLRLLVSAAILFVTSTSHAAQDDLMDKINRLEQQIQELKAIKAQQDISAEKETQCLKAVDRKSFCKCVSDNLPPSVNFETYIHILVTPKDKLGYDSMSAEQKSAIDTVLAVREKCVEKGFFK
;
A
#
# COMPACT_ATOMS: atom_id res chain seq x y z
N MET A 1 -8.74 -73.84 41.43
CA MET A 1 -8.63 -72.36 41.59
C MET A 1 -7.88 -71.77 40.39
N LYS A 2 -8.56 -71.46 39.29
CA LYS A 2 -7.95 -70.90 38.07
C LYS A 2 -8.95 -70.01 37.30
N HIS A 3 -9.51 -68.97 37.90
CA HIS A 3 -10.40 -68.04 37.16
C HIS A 3 -10.49 -66.66 37.80
N LYS A 4 -9.37 -65.94 38.02
CA LYS A 4 -9.42 -64.50 38.38
C LYS A 4 -8.13 -63.77 37.96
N LEU A 5 -7.81 -63.70 36.67
CA LEU A 5 -6.76 -62.77 36.21
C LEU A 5 -6.83 -62.44 34.71
N ARG A 6 -8.04 -62.28 34.16
CA ARG A 6 -8.25 -61.85 32.76
C ARG A 6 -9.45 -60.93 32.67
N LEU A 7 -9.38 -59.79 33.32
CA LEU A 7 -10.33 -58.68 33.15
C LEU A 7 -9.75 -57.53 33.97
N LEU A 8 -8.94 -56.67 33.34
CA LEU A 8 -8.56 -55.30 33.78
C LEU A 8 -7.40 -54.75 32.92
N VAL A 9 -7.41 -54.99 31.60
CA VAL A 9 -6.54 -54.26 30.66
C VAL A 9 -7.40 -53.85 29.47
N SER A 10 -8.42 -53.02 29.71
CA SER A 10 -9.33 -52.58 28.64
C SER A 10 -9.87 -51.16 28.79
N ALA A 11 -9.27 -50.29 29.62
CA ALA A 11 -9.82 -48.94 29.78
C ALA A 11 -8.77 -47.90 30.23
N ALA A 12 -7.74 -47.64 29.43
CA ALA A 12 -6.83 -46.51 29.71
C ALA A 12 -6.09 -45.96 28.48
N ILE A 13 -6.65 -46.06 27.27
CA ILE A 13 -6.06 -45.41 26.07
C ILE A 13 -7.18 -44.79 25.21
N LEU A 14 -8.01 -43.94 25.81
CA LEU A 14 -8.92 -43.06 25.10
C LEU A 14 -9.13 -41.88 26.05
N PHE A 15 -8.31 -40.82 25.98
CA PHE A 15 -8.62 -39.45 26.45
C PHE A 15 -7.37 -38.54 26.51
N VAL A 16 -6.59 -38.38 25.43
CA VAL A 16 -5.64 -37.25 25.34
C VAL A 16 -5.44 -36.80 23.88
N THR A 17 -6.44 -36.22 23.22
CA THR A 17 -6.22 -35.54 21.92
C THR A 17 -7.04 -34.25 21.70
N SER A 18 -7.87 -33.79 22.64
CA SER A 18 -8.84 -32.72 22.35
C SER A 18 -8.43 -31.28 22.71
N THR A 19 -7.24 -31.01 23.27
CA THR A 19 -6.86 -29.63 23.68
C THR A 19 -5.91 -28.90 22.73
N SER A 20 -5.43 -29.53 21.65
CA SER A 20 -4.37 -28.96 20.80
C SER A 20 -4.85 -28.17 19.58
N HIS A 21 -6.10 -28.34 19.13
CA HIS A 21 -6.59 -27.68 17.91
C HIS A 21 -6.86 -26.18 18.14
N ALA A 22 -7.56 -25.81 19.21
CA ALA A 22 -7.90 -24.41 19.48
C ALA A 22 -6.67 -23.51 19.75
N ALA A 23 -5.62 -24.04 20.37
CA ALA A 23 -4.37 -23.29 20.60
C ALA A 23 -3.54 -23.14 19.32
N GLN A 24 -3.60 -24.14 18.43
CA GLN A 24 -2.98 -24.06 17.11
C GLN A 24 -3.73 -23.07 16.21
N ASP A 25 -5.05 -23.04 16.27
CA ASP A 25 -5.89 -22.11 15.50
C ASP A 25 -5.66 -20.64 15.92
N ASP A 26 -5.61 -20.34 17.23
CA ASP A 26 -5.30 -18.99 17.74
C ASP A 26 -3.89 -18.53 17.32
N LEU A 27 -2.91 -19.44 17.32
CA LEU A 27 -1.55 -19.14 16.86
C LEU A 27 -1.53 -18.83 15.36
N MET A 28 -2.22 -19.62 14.55
CA MET A 28 -2.32 -19.40 13.10
C MET A 28 -3.03 -18.08 12.77
N ASP A 29 -4.11 -17.75 13.49
CA ASP A 29 -4.80 -16.47 13.34
C ASP A 29 -3.90 -15.28 13.68
N LYS A 30 -3.07 -15.39 14.73
CA LYS A 30 -2.07 -14.37 15.06
C LYS A 30 -1.01 -14.22 13.98
N ILE A 31 -0.51 -15.33 13.43
CA ILE A 31 0.45 -15.31 12.31
C ILE A 31 -0.17 -14.60 11.10
N ASN A 32 -1.38 -14.99 10.70
CA ASN A 32 -2.08 -14.40 9.57
C ASN A 32 -2.28 -12.88 9.74
N ARG A 33 -2.66 -12.42 10.94
CA ARG A 33 -2.79 -10.99 11.25
C ARG A 33 -1.45 -10.25 11.16
N LEU A 34 -0.38 -10.84 11.70
CA LEU A 34 0.95 -10.25 11.63
C LEU A 34 1.45 -10.16 10.17
N GLU A 35 1.20 -11.19 9.37
CA GLU A 35 1.53 -11.19 7.94
C GLU A 35 0.77 -10.09 7.18
N GLN A 36 -0.53 -9.93 7.44
CA GLN A 36 -1.32 -8.84 6.86
C GLN A 36 -0.74 -7.47 7.23
N GLN A 37 -0.44 -7.23 8.51
CA GLN A 37 0.16 -5.98 8.97
C GLN A 37 1.52 -5.71 8.30
N ILE A 38 2.35 -6.74 8.13
CA ILE A 38 3.64 -6.62 7.43
C ILE A 38 3.43 -6.21 5.96
N GLN A 39 2.43 -6.78 5.27
CA GLN A 39 2.15 -6.42 3.88
C GLN A 39 1.64 -4.98 3.75
N GLU A 40 0.76 -4.54 4.66
CA GLU A 40 0.30 -3.15 4.71
C GLU A 40 1.46 -2.17 4.96
N LEU A 41 2.34 -2.49 5.92
CA LEU A 41 3.52 -1.66 6.20
C LEU A 41 4.47 -1.58 5.01
N LYS A 42 4.67 -2.69 4.28
CA LYS A 42 5.48 -2.69 3.05
C LYS A 42 4.87 -1.80 1.97
N ALA A 43 3.55 -1.86 1.78
CA ALA A 43 2.85 -1.01 0.81
C ALA A 43 2.99 0.48 1.18
N ILE A 44 2.83 0.82 2.46
CA ILE A 44 3.01 2.20 2.96
C ILE A 44 4.44 2.68 2.71
N LYS A 45 5.45 1.84 3.01
CA LYS A 45 6.85 2.19 2.79
C LYS A 45 7.17 2.43 1.31
N ALA A 46 6.70 1.56 0.43
CA ALA A 46 6.88 1.73 -1.01
C ALA A 46 6.27 3.05 -1.51
N GLN A 47 5.10 3.43 -0.99
CA GLN A 47 4.46 4.71 -1.32
C GLN A 47 5.26 5.91 -0.80
N GLN A 48 5.86 5.81 0.39
CA GLN A 48 6.73 6.85 0.94
C GLN A 48 8.00 7.03 0.10
N ASP A 49 8.63 5.93 -0.32
CA ASP A 49 9.83 5.96 -1.16
C ASP A 49 9.55 6.64 -2.51
N ILE A 50 8.41 6.31 -3.14
CA ILE A 50 7.94 6.96 -4.37
C ILE A 50 7.69 8.46 -4.16
N SER A 51 7.07 8.86 -3.05
CA SER A 51 6.84 10.28 -2.74
C SER A 51 8.15 11.04 -2.52
N ALA A 52 9.09 10.45 -1.78
CA ALA A 52 10.40 11.05 -1.52
C ALA A 52 11.21 11.26 -2.80
N GLU A 53 11.13 10.32 -3.75
CA GLU A 53 11.75 10.46 -5.06
C GLU A 53 11.15 11.64 -5.85
N LYS A 54 9.81 11.73 -5.92
CA LYS A 54 9.10 12.85 -6.57
C LYS A 54 9.48 14.20 -5.96
N GLU A 55 9.55 14.28 -4.63
CA GLU A 55 9.95 15.50 -3.92
C GLU A 55 11.38 15.89 -4.28
N THR A 56 12.30 14.93 -4.30
CA THR A 56 13.70 15.16 -4.66
C THR A 56 13.85 15.68 -6.10
N GLN A 57 13.14 15.06 -7.05
CA GLN A 57 13.15 15.49 -8.46
C GLN A 57 12.55 16.89 -8.62
N CYS A 58 11.46 17.18 -7.91
CA CYS A 58 10.86 18.50 -7.90
C CYS A 58 11.80 19.56 -7.32
N LEU A 59 12.43 19.28 -6.18
CA LEU A 59 13.37 20.21 -5.55
C LEU A 59 14.53 20.55 -6.48
N LYS A 60 15.06 19.57 -7.22
CA LYS A 60 16.12 19.81 -8.21
C LYS A 60 15.68 20.74 -9.35
N ALA A 61 14.42 20.65 -9.80
CA ALA A 61 13.93 21.41 -10.96
C ALA A 61 13.32 22.76 -10.60
N VAL A 62 12.66 22.86 -9.44
CA VAL A 62 11.82 23.99 -9.04
C VAL A 62 12.36 24.73 -7.82
N ASP A 63 13.11 24.03 -6.94
CA ASP A 63 13.71 24.56 -5.71
C ASP A 63 12.73 25.33 -4.79
N ARG A 64 11.50 24.80 -4.65
CA ARG A 64 10.48 25.35 -3.74
C ARG A 64 9.95 24.26 -2.84
N LYS A 65 10.52 24.13 -1.64
CA LYS A 65 10.23 23.03 -0.70
C LYS A 65 8.74 22.81 -0.41
N SER A 66 8.00 23.85 -0.03
CA SER A 66 6.57 23.72 0.28
C SER A 66 5.73 23.31 -0.94
N PHE A 67 6.10 23.79 -2.13
CA PHE A 67 5.46 23.38 -3.38
C PHE A 67 5.79 21.92 -3.71
N CYS A 68 7.06 21.53 -3.64
CA CYS A 68 7.51 20.19 -3.99
C CYS A 68 6.97 19.11 -3.05
N LYS A 69 6.89 19.40 -1.75
CA LYS A 69 6.21 18.52 -0.79
C LYS A 69 4.73 18.36 -1.12
N CYS A 70 4.06 19.44 -1.51
CA CYS A 70 2.66 19.37 -1.92
C CYS A 70 2.48 18.49 -3.16
N VAL A 71 3.33 18.66 -4.18
CA VAL A 71 3.28 17.88 -5.42
C VAL A 71 3.53 16.40 -5.13
N SER A 72 4.58 16.06 -4.38
CA SER A 72 4.91 14.66 -4.09
C SER A 72 3.82 13.92 -3.32
N ASP A 73 3.17 14.60 -2.37
CA ASP A 73 2.10 14.02 -1.54
C ASP A 73 0.78 13.81 -2.27
N ASN A 74 0.53 14.56 -3.35
CA ASN A 74 -0.78 14.59 -4.00
C ASN A 74 -0.79 14.01 -5.42
N LEU A 75 0.39 13.78 -6.02
CA LEU A 75 0.45 13.11 -7.32
C LEU A 75 0.02 11.63 -7.22
N PRO A 76 -0.75 11.12 -8.20
CA PRO A 76 -1.05 9.70 -8.28
C PRO A 76 0.23 8.85 -8.23
N PRO A 77 0.22 7.66 -7.60
CA PRO A 77 1.38 6.77 -7.53
C PRO A 77 1.99 6.49 -8.91
N SER A 78 1.15 6.31 -9.93
CA SER A 78 1.52 6.04 -11.33
C SER A 78 2.16 7.22 -12.07
N VAL A 79 2.11 8.43 -11.52
CA VAL A 79 2.67 9.64 -12.15
C VAL A 79 3.98 10.02 -11.47
N ASN A 80 5.10 9.84 -12.17
CA ASN A 80 6.42 10.34 -11.75
C ASN A 80 6.58 11.84 -12.06
N PHE A 81 7.65 12.47 -11.57
CA PHE A 81 7.84 13.92 -11.74
C PHE A 81 8.04 14.33 -13.20
N GLU A 82 8.72 13.52 -14.01
CA GLU A 82 8.91 13.78 -15.44
C GLU A 82 7.57 13.80 -16.19
N THR A 83 6.72 12.81 -15.94
CA THR A 83 5.36 12.73 -16.52
C THR A 83 4.51 13.91 -16.06
N TYR A 84 4.63 14.30 -14.79
CA TYR A 84 3.99 15.51 -14.27
C TYR A 84 4.39 16.75 -15.09
N ILE A 85 5.68 16.98 -15.30
CA ILE A 85 6.16 18.11 -16.11
C ILE A 85 5.66 18.00 -17.56
N HIS A 86 5.73 16.81 -18.17
CA HIS A 86 5.25 16.59 -19.53
C HIS A 86 3.77 16.97 -19.68
N ILE A 87 2.92 16.56 -18.74
CA ILE A 87 1.49 16.93 -18.73
C ILE A 87 1.30 18.44 -18.60
N LEU A 88 2.09 19.11 -17.75
CA LEU A 88 1.94 20.56 -17.54
C LEU A 88 2.34 21.42 -18.74
N VAL A 89 3.35 20.99 -19.49
CA VAL A 89 3.87 21.78 -20.63
C VAL A 89 3.26 21.39 -21.96
N THR A 90 2.52 20.27 -22.01
CA THR A 90 1.90 19.76 -23.24
C THR A 90 0.40 20.11 -23.23
N PRO A 91 -0.09 20.85 -24.24
CA PRO A 91 -1.53 21.10 -24.41
C PRO A 91 -2.34 19.80 -24.43
N LYS A 92 -3.57 19.82 -23.87
CA LYS A 92 -4.41 18.61 -23.74
C LYS A 92 -4.66 17.89 -25.07
N ASP A 93 -4.87 18.63 -26.16
CA ASP A 93 -5.06 18.07 -27.50
C ASP A 93 -3.81 17.32 -28.00
N LYS A 94 -2.62 17.77 -27.60
CA LYS A 94 -1.32 17.14 -27.92
C LYS A 94 -0.97 15.95 -27.04
N LEU A 95 -1.65 15.78 -25.92
CA LEU A 95 -1.58 14.57 -25.11
C LEU A 95 -2.43 13.42 -25.69
N GLY A 96 -3.23 13.67 -26.73
CA GLY A 96 -4.19 12.68 -27.24
C GLY A 96 -5.38 12.49 -26.31
N TYR A 97 -5.67 13.48 -25.45
CA TYR A 97 -6.65 13.41 -24.38
C TYR A 97 -8.00 12.89 -24.86
N ASP A 98 -8.52 13.36 -26.00
CA ASP A 98 -9.86 12.97 -26.48
C ASP A 98 -9.99 11.47 -26.76
N SER A 99 -8.91 10.83 -27.22
CA SER A 99 -8.84 9.40 -27.55
C SER A 99 -8.53 8.48 -26.34
N MET A 100 -8.23 9.05 -25.17
CA MET A 100 -7.86 8.29 -23.98
C MET A 100 -9.06 7.64 -23.28
N SER A 101 -8.77 6.59 -22.51
CA SER A 101 -9.73 5.99 -21.58
C SER A 101 -10.13 6.98 -20.48
N ALA A 102 -11.25 6.71 -19.80
CA ALA A 102 -11.69 7.54 -18.67
C ALA A 102 -10.66 7.60 -17.53
N GLU A 103 -9.96 6.48 -17.28
CA GLU A 103 -8.92 6.40 -16.25
C GLU A 103 -7.70 7.27 -16.61
N GLN A 104 -7.25 7.22 -17.85
CA GLN A 104 -6.14 8.06 -18.34
C GLN A 104 -6.49 9.54 -18.29
N LYS A 105 -7.71 9.91 -18.70
CA LYS A 105 -8.24 11.28 -18.59
C LYS A 105 -8.24 11.75 -17.14
N SER A 106 -8.75 10.93 -16.23
CA SER A 106 -8.78 11.22 -14.80
C SER A 106 -7.37 11.43 -14.22
N ALA A 107 -6.37 10.68 -14.68
CA ALA A 107 -4.99 10.86 -14.24
C ALA A 107 -4.43 12.24 -14.66
N ILE A 108 -4.67 12.65 -15.91
CA ILE A 108 -4.28 13.99 -16.42
C ILE A 108 -5.00 15.09 -15.65
N ASP A 109 -6.31 14.97 -15.48
CA ASP A 109 -7.11 15.96 -14.75
C ASP A 109 -6.66 16.09 -13.29
N THR A 110 -6.34 14.96 -12.65
CA THR A 110 -5.78 14.96 -11.28
C THR A 110 -4.45 15.70 -11.23
N VAL A 111 -3.55 15.47 -12.20
CA VAL A 111 -2.26 16.17 -12.27
C VAL A 111 -2.45 17.69 -12.35
N LEU A 112 -3.37 18.15 -13.21
CA LEU A 112 -3.66 19.58 -13.37
C LEU A 112 -4.25 20.18 -12.09
N ALA A 113 -5.19 19.49 -11.45
CA ALA A 113 -5.76 19.92 -10.17
C ALA A 113 -4.72 19.98 -9.04
N VAL A 114 -3.79 19.01 -9.00
CA VAL A 114 -2.68 19.01 -8.03
C VAL A 114 -1.77 20.22 -8.23
N ARG A 115 -1.44 20.56 -9.49
CA ARG A 115 -0.66 21.77 -9.79
C ARG A 115 -1.34 23.00 -9.22
N GLU A 116 -2.61 23.23 -9.55
CA GLU A 116 -3.39 24.39 -9.07
C GLU A 116 -3.38 24.47 -7.54
N LYS A 117 -3.74 23.37 -6.86
CA LYS A 117 -3.71 23.25 -5.39
C LYS A 117 -2.34 23.59 -4.78
N CYS A 118 -1.26 23.20 -5.44
CA CYS A 118 0.08 23.34 -4.87
C CYS A 118 0.74 24.69 -5.16
N VAL A 119 0.35 25.40 -6.23
CA VAL A 119 0.90 26.74 -6.55
C VAL A 119 0.72 27.69 -5.36
N GLU A 120 -0.48 27.69 -4.77
CA GLU A 120 -0.85 28.53 -3.62
C GLU A 120 0.02 28.29 -2.39
N LYS A 121 0.60 27.09 -2.23
CA LYS A 121 1.38 26.71 -1.06
C LYS A 121 2.84 27.13 -1.10
N GLY A 122 3.34 27.63 -2.23
CA GLY A 122 4.78 27.81 -2.36
C GLY A 122 5.29 28.76 -3.42
N PHE A 123 4.46 29.26 -4.35
CA PHE A 123 4.92 30.18 -5.40
C PHE A 123 4.69 31.66 -5.09
N PHE A 124 3.61 32.01 -4.38
CA PHE A 124 3.20 33.41 -4.17
C PHE A 124 3.37 33.91 -2.72
N LYS A 125 4.41 33.44 -2.02
CA LYS A 125 4.85 34.05 -0.76
C LYS A 125 6.18 34.74 -0.95
#